data_AF-A0A8H5XZE0-F1
#
_entry.id   AF-A0A8H5XZE0-F1
#
_cell.length_a   1.000
_cell.length_b   1.000
_cell.length_c   1.000
_cell.angle_alpha   90.00
_cell.angle_beta   90.00
_cell.angle_gamma   90.00
#
_symmetry.space_group_name_H-M   'P 1'
#
loop_
_entity.id
_entity.type
_entity.pdbx_description
1 polymer ?
#
loop_
_entity_poly.entity_id
_entity_poly.type
_entity_poly.pdbx_seq_one_letter_code
_entity_poly.pdbx_strand_id
1 'polypeptide(L)'
;MNSLPDEIVSIIVTKVTAHELAKLSRACKRLNRLAEPLLWTNIEFHHHTFHQACDLKKPSPIASASHRFYHWDTEYPGQCKAEKFFEMLQDLLLEDIDRLKKLCSRVESICTVVRSKTDFWRILPYFTNVKALELYGDSSYFDQDAHRSFCQPATVLTKLRHVKLDGSIPLAVAKWILESYSTVERLELGLLDKPIESRATMEDDFQRLPEYIYSPPEDPTYGRLRGWAVIPRPLSGFLPFHKDATSLRLPRLRHVHLCQLSQSNLSARMVSYFWSTSAEVSAHKNWENILQASCETLETLSVEQQIGIEHGDGAVDDAEGFFRSDQDGLGSERLMIMLERALTARKFPALKRVYLRGIVVGSKERGEPIGDVPGGRFMRFLLTKGIACEARLGEGYWFDGDDGTGPPAEWDARDDDWEEELLASVGSQQ
;
A
#
# COMPACT_ATOMS: atom_id res chain seq x y z
N MET A 1 4.94 18.29 -39.12
CA MET A 1 5.93 17.50 -38.36
C MET A 1 7.35 17.70 -38.91
N ASN A 2 7.67 17.30 -40.14
CA ASN A 2 9.05 17.36 -40.64
C ASN A 2 9.64 18.78 -40.77
N SER A 3 8.81 19.81 -40.95
CA SER A 3 9.21 21.22 -41.04
C SER A 3 9.24 21.97 -39.70
N LEU A 4 8.76 21.36 -38.61
CA LEU A 4 8.74 22.00 -37.29
C LEU A 4 10.11 21.85 -36.60
N PRO A 5 10.55 22.82 -35.77
CA PRO A 5 11.72 22.66 -34.89
C PRO A 5 11.52 21.56 -33.84
N ASP A 6 12.62 20.97 -33.34
CA ASP A 6 12.56 19.89 -32.35
C ASP A 6 11.89 20.32 -31.04
N GLU A 7 12.04 21.58 -30.65
CA GLU A 7 11.43 22.16 -29.45
C GLU A 7 9.90 22.13 -29.54
N ILE A 8 9.36 22.48 -30.71
CA ILE A 8 7.91 22.46 -30.96
C ILE A 8 7.38 21.03 -31.01
N VAL A 9 8.14 20.13 -31.65
CA VAL A 9 7.77 18.71 -31.69
C VAL A 9 7.81 18.10 -30.29
N SER A 10 8.80 18.42 -29.45
CA SER A 10 8.85 17.98 -28.06
C SER A 10 7.63 18.43 -27.27
N ILE A 11 7.21 19.69 -27.40
CA ILE A 11 5.99 20.19 -26.73
C ILE A 11 4.78 19.36 -27.16
N ILE A 12 4.61 19.11 -28.46
CA ILE A 12 3.51 18.28 -28.98
C ILE A 12 3.56 16.87 -28.39
N VAL A 13 4.75 16.25 -28.40
CA VAL A 13 4.96 14.87 -27.94
C VAL A 13 4.66 14.74 -26.44
N THR A 14 4.89 15.76 -25.60
CA THR A 14 4.50 15.72 -24.17
C THR A 14 2.99 15.72 -23.91
N LYS A 15 2.18 16.03 -24.93
CA LYS A 15 0.72 16.13 -24.82
C LYS A 15 -0.03 14.94 -25.39
N VAL A 16 0.68 14.05 -26.09
CA VAL A 16 0.06 12.83 -26.64
C VAL A 16 0.00 11.73 -25.59
N THR A 17 -0.92 10.80 -25.79
CA THR A 17 -1.07 9.63 -24.92
C THR A 17 0.11 8.68 -25.03
N ALA A 18 0.27 7.84 -24.01
CA ALA A 18 1.18 6.69 -23.98
C ALA A 18 1.17 5.85 -25.29
N HIS A 19 -0.02 5.48 -25.75
CA HIS A 19 -0.21 4.69 -26.98
C HIS A 19 0.27 5.43 -28.23
N GLU A 20 -0.03 6.72 -28.33
CA GLU A 20 0.42 7.56 -29.43
C GLU A 20 1.94 7.75 -29.41
N LEU A 21 2.55 7.92 -28.23
CA LEU A 21 4.00 7.95 -28.08
C LEU A 21 4.66 6.68 -28.63
N ALA A 22 4.08 5.51 -28.35
CA ALA A 22 4.61 4.24 -28.84
C ALA A 22 4.50 4.11 -30.37
N LYS A 23 3.45 4.66 -30.97
CA LYS A 23 3.31 4.74 -32.43
C LYS A 23 4.30 5.73 -33.05
N LEU A 24 4.43 6.92 -32.45
CA LEU A 24 5.35 7.96 -32.89
C LEU A 24 6.81 7.51 -32.82
N SER A 25 7.18 6.77 -31.78
CA SER A 25 8.55 6.27 -31.62
C SER A 25 8.95 5.28 -32.71
N ARG A 26 8.00 4.61 -33.36
CA ARG A 26 8.24 3.68 -34.47
C ARG A 26 8.16 4.32 -35.85
N ALA A 27 7.72 5.58 -35.95
CA ALA A 27 7.49 6.23 -37.23
C ALA A 27 8.78 6.66 -37.95
N CYS A 28 9.71 7.31 -37.24
CA CYS A 28 11.01 7.68 -37.80
C CYS A 28 12.07 7.92 -36.71
N LYS A 29 13.36 7.94 -37.08
CA LYS A 29 14.48 8.15 -36.13
C LYS A 29 14.36 9.45 -35.33
N ARG A 30 13.89 10.53 -35.97
CA ARG A 30 13.71 11.83 -35.32
C ARG A 30 12.65 11.77 -34.23
N LEU A 31 11.48 11.20 -34.53
CA LEU A 31 10.39 11.05 -33.55
C LEU A 31 10.74 10.01 -32.48
N ASN A 32 11.45 8.94 -32.84
CA ASN A 32 12.00 7.98 -31.87
C ASN A 32 12.85 8.70 -30.81
N ARG A 33 13.80 9.52 -31.23
CA ARG A 33 14.67 10.28 -30.32
C ARG A 33 13.91 11.20 -29.36
N LEU A 34 12.76 11.72 -29.77
CA LEU A 34 11.95 12.65 -28.96
C LEU A 34 10.92 11.93 -28.08
N ALA A 35 10.32 10.85 -28.58
CA ALA A 35 9.27 10.11 -27.88
C ALA A 35 9.82 9.04 -26.92
N GLU A 36 10.93 8.38 -27.27
CA GLU A 36 11.47 7.27 -26.48
C GLU A 36 11.82 7.64 -25.02
N PRO A 37 12.44 8.80 -24.73
CA PRO A 37 12.67 9.21 -23.34
C PRO A 37 11.39 9.31 -22.51
N LEU A 38 10.28 9.73 -23.13
CA LEU A 38 8.98 9.88 -22.47
C LEU A 38 8.29 8.53 -22.25
N LEU A 39 8.50 7.56 -23.14
CA LEU A 39 8.03 6.17 -22.95
C LEU A 39 8.64 5.53 -21.71
N TRP A 40 9.90 5.85 -21.40
CA TRP A 40 10.61 5.31 -20.24
C TRP A 40 10.37 6.09 -18.94
N THR A 41 9.64 7.20 -18.96
CA THR A 41 9.45 8.04 -17.77
C THR A 41 8.52 7.38 -16.75
N ASN A 42 7.45 6.74 -17.22
CA ASN A 42 6.44 6.12 -16.37
C ASN A 42 6.29 4.64 -16.74
N ILE A 43 6.60 3.77 -15.79
CA ILE A 43 6.37 2.33 -15.90
C ILE A 43 5.05 2.04 -15.18
N GLU A 44 4.04 1.67 -15.96
CA GLU A 44 2.70 1.32 -15.50
C GLU A 44 2.29 0.06 -16.26
N PHE A 45 1.83 -0.94 -15.52
CA PHE A 45 1.35 -2.18 -16.13
C PHE A 45 -0.06 -2.57 -15.68
N HIS A 46 -0.68 -1.80 -14.77
CA HIS A 46 -2.05 -2.01 -14.35
C HIS A 46 -3.05 -1.72 -15.49
N HIS A 47 -4.21 -2.37 -15.41
CA HIS A 47 -5.33 -2.08 -16.31
C HIS A 47 -5.88 -0.67 -16.08
N HIS A 48 -6.51 -0.07 -17.10
CA HIS A 48 -7.00 1.31 -17.03
C HIS A 48 -8.03 1.56 -15.91
N THR A 49 -8.74 0.53 -15.48
CA THR A 49 -9.73 0.61 -14.39
C THR A 49 -9.10 0.59 -13.01
N PHE A 50 -7.90 0.03 -12.86
CA PHE A 50 -7.24 -0.18 -11.56
C PHE A 50 -7.05 1.11 -10.76
N HIS A 51 -6.73 2.20 -11.47
CA HIS A 51 -6.58 3.52 -10.85
C HIS A 51 -7.79 4.42 -11.07
N GLN A 52 -8.81 4.05 -11.86
CA GLN A 52 -9.92 4.96 -12.19
C GLN A 52 -10.67 5.47 -10.94
N ALA A 53 -10.99 4.63 -9.97
CA ALA A 53 -11.64 5.07 -8.73
C ALA A 53 -10.71 5.89 -7.81
N CYS A 54 -9.43 5.50 -7.72
CA CYS A 54 -8.44 6.12 -6.84
C CYS A 54 -7.89 7.47 -7.36
N ASP A 55 -7.55 7.55 -8.65
CA ASP A 55 -6.95 8.73 -9.29
C ASP A 55 -7.98 9.85 -9.51
N LEU A 56 -9.27 9.53 -9.72
CA LEU A 56 -10.33 10.53 -9.86
C LEU A 56 -10.51 11.37 -8.58
N LYS A 57 -10.23 10.79 -7.41
CA LYS A 57 -10.48 11.43 -6.10
C LYS A 57 -9.20 11.96 -5.42
N LYS A 58 -8.05 11.28 -5.61
CA LYS A 58 -6.75 11.69 -5.07
C LYS A 58 -5.66 11.53 -6.14
N PRO A 59 -5.61 12.42 -7.14
CA PRO A 59 -4.68 12.29 -8.25
C PRO A 59 -3.23 12.14 -7.77
N SER A 60 -2.49 11.26 -8.41
CA SER A 60 -1.05 11.13 -8.17
C SER A 60 -0.38 12.49 -8.38
N PRO A 61 0.45 12.97 -7.42
CA PRO A 61 1.07 14.29 -7.52
C PRO A 61 2.13 14.39 -8.63
N ILE A 62 2.49 13.27 -9.27
CA ILE A 62 3.64 13.18 -10.19
C ILE A 62 3.22 12.90 -11.64
N ALA A 63 2.18 12.10 -11.87
CA ALA A 63 1.69 11.79 -13.21
C ALA A 63 0.16 11.90 -13.27
N SER A 64 -0.34 12.67 -14.23
CA SER A 64 -1.77 12.68 -14.54
C SER A 64 -2.20 11.32 -15.07
N ALA A 65 -3.41 10.87 -14.76
CA ALA A 65 -3.99 9.63 -15.26
C ALA A 65 -3.89 9.53 -16.80
N SER A 66 -3.99 10.65 -17.54
CA SER A 66 -3.87 10.66 -19.01
C SER A 66 -2.47 10.31 -19.55
N HIS A 67 -1.44 10.41 -18.70
CA HIS A 67 -0.04 10.15 -19.05
C HIS A 67 0.45 8.80 -18.55
N ARG A 68 -0.42 8.00 -17.92
CA ARG A 68 -0.13 6.64 -17.49
C ARG A 68 -0.30 5.68 -18.67
N PHE A 69 0.59 4.68 -18.76
CA PHE A 69 0.52 3.62 -19.75
C PHE A 69 -0.51 2.60 -19.30
N TYR A 70 -1.79 2.89 -19.49
CA TYR A 70 -2.79 1.90 -19.21
C TYR A 70 -2.83 0.81 -20.26
N HIS A 71 -2.96 -0.42 -19.77
CA HIS A 71 -3.28 -1.55 -20.60
C HIS A 71 -4.78 -1.55 -20.92
N TRP A 72 -5.13 -1.79 -22.19
CA TRP A 72 -6.52 -1.83 -22.68
C TRP A 72 -6.98 -3.21 -23.15
N ASP A 73 -6.04 -4.15 -23.22
CA ASP A 73 -6.28 -5.47 -23.80
C ASP A 73 -6.66 -6.45 -22.67
N THR A 74 -7.70 -7.25 -22.89
CA THR A 74 -8.20 -8.23 -21.92
C THR A 74 -7.63 -9.62 -22.19
N GLU A 75 -6.93 -9.83 -23.32
CA GLU A 75 -6.39 -11.14 -23.72
C GLU A 75 -5.06 -11.49 -23.05
N TYR A 76 -4.32 -10.50 -22.55
CA TYR A 76 -3.03 -10.70 -21.88
C TYR A 76 -2.97 -9.97 -20.55
N PRO A 77 -2.83 -10.68 -19.42
CA PRO A 77 -2.71 -10.06 -18.11
C PRO A 77 -1.51 -9.11 -18.08
N GLY A 78 -1.67 -7.91 -17.51
CA GLY A 78 -0.54 -6.98 -17.34
C GLY A 78 0.64 -7.64 -16.60
N GLN A 79 0.35 -8.62 -15.73
CA GLN A 79 1.33 -9.45 -15.01
C GLN A 79 2.42 -9.98 -15.93
N CYS A 80 2.00 -10.64 -17.01
CA CYS A 80 2.93 -11.26 -17.95
C CYS A 80 3.79 -10.22 -18.68
N LYS A 81 3.30 -8.98 -18.81
CA LYS A 81 4.06 -7.88 -19.43
C LYS A 81 5.10 -7.31 -18.47
N ALA A 82 4.74 -7.15 -17.19
CA ALA A 82 5.71 -6.77 -16.17
C ALA A 82 6.78 -7.84 -15.98
N GLU A 83 6.40 -9.12 -15.91
CA GLU A 83 7.36 -10.24 -15.87
C GLU A 83 8.36 -10.15 -17.03
N LYS A 84 7.89 -10.12 -18.28
CA LYS A 84 8.77 -10.00 -19.46
C LYS A 84 9.63 -8.74 -19.46
N PHE A 85 9.09 -7.63 -18.96
CA PHE A 85 9.83 -6.38 -18.86
C PHE A 85 10.97 -6.49 -17.84
N PHE A 86 10.70 -7.05 -16.66
CA PHE A 86 11.71 -7.22 -15.62
C PHE A 86 12.71 -8.32 -15.95
N GLU A 87 12.32 -9.38 -16.66
CA GLU A 87 13.23 -10.36 -17.26
C GLU A 87 14.23 -9.67 -18.20
N MET A 88 13.75 -8.81 -19.11
CA MET A 88 14.63 -8.05 -20.00
C MET A 88 15.60 -7.13 -19.24
N LEU A 89 15.16 -6.50 -18.15
CA LEU A 89 16.06 -5.71 -17.30
C LEU A 89 17.05 -6.59 -16.52
N GLN A 90 16.65 -7.80 -16.14
CA GLN A 90 17.49 -8.78 -15.48
C GLN A 90 18.57 -9.31 -16.43
N ASP A 91 18.26 -9.54 -17.70
CA ASP A 91 19.23 -9.89 -18.74
C ASP A 91 20.27 -8.76 -18.88
N LEU A 92 19.82 -7.50 -18.93
CA LEU A 92 20.73 -6.35 -18.95
C LEU A 92 21.59 -6.25 -17.68
N LEU A 93 21.08 -6.63 -16.51
CA LEU A 93 21.88 -6.69 -15.29
C LEU A 93 23.07 -7.66 -15.42
N LEU A 94 22.90 -8.75 -16.18
CA LEU A 94 23.93 -9.77 -16.40
C LEU A 94 24.84 -9.43 -17.58
N GLU A 95 24.30 -8.86 -18.66
CA GLU A 95 25.00 -8.67 -19.94
C GLU A 95 25.55 -7.25 -20.14
N ASP A 96 24.83 -6.21 -19.73
CA ASP A 96 25.15 -4.80 -20.02
C ASP A 96 24.60 -3.85 -18.94
N ILE A 97 25.30 -3.82 -17.81
CA ILE A 97 24.93 -3.01 -16.64
C ILE A 97 24.90 -1.50 -16.93
N ASP A 98 25.71 -1.03 -17.87
CA ASP A 98 25.74 0.39 -18.22
C ASP A 98 24.50 0.80 -19.00
N ARG A 99 24.03 -0.08 -19.89
CA ARG A 99 22.73 0.10 -20.54
C ARG A 99 21.57 0.01 -19.55
N LEU A 100 21.62 -0.92 -18.59
CA LEU A 100 20.62 -0.98 -17.51
C LEU A 100 20.54 0.34 -16.75
N LYS A 101 21.67 0.84 -16.25
CA LYS A 101 21.77 2.13 -15.54
C LYS A 101 21.18 3.26 -16.37
N LYS A 102 21.53 3.33 -17.66
CA LYS A 102 21.03 4.36 -18.57
C LYS A 102 19.51 4.30 -18.72
N LEU A 103 18.93 3.12 -18.90
CA LEU A 103 17.49 2.95 -19.03
C LEU A 103 16.76 3.25 -17.71
N CYS A 104 17.15 2.62 -16.61
CA CYS A 104 16.53 2.81 -15.31
C CYS A 104 16.63 4.26 -14.81
N SER A 105 17.70 4.98 -15.15
CA SER A 105 17.84 6.41 -14.80
C SER A 105 16.80 7.32 -15.49
N ARG A 106 16.07 6.86 -16.51
CA ARG A 106 15.04 7.66 -17.18
C ARG A 106 13.69 7.59 -16.49
N VAL A 107 13.50 6.60 -15.62
CA VAL A 107 12.24 6.32 -14.95
C VAL A 107 12.05 7.27 -13.79
N GLU A 108 10.87 7.90 -13.74
CA GLU A 108 10.42 8.77 -12.66
C GLU A 108 9.27 8.16 -11.86
N SER A 109 8.51 7.23 -12.44
CA SER A 109 7.38 6.56 -11.76
C SER A 109 7.36 5.07 -12.08
N ILE A 110 7.14 4.24 -11.06
CA ILE A 110 6.93 2.80 -11.20
C ILE A 110 5.66 2.42 -10.44
N CYS A 111 4.72 1.79 -11.13
CA CYS A 111 3.54 1.15 -10.55
C CYS A 111 3.48 -0.30 -11.07
N THR A 112 3.63 -1.28 -10.17
CA THR A 112 3.62 -2.69 -10.56
C THR A 112 3.33 -3.61 -9.39
N VAL A 113 2.79 -4.78 -9.69
CA VAL A 113 2.84 -5.93 -8.78
C VAL A 113 4.16 -6.67 -8.95
N VAL A 114 4.75 -7.12 -7.85
CA VAL A 114 6.04 -7.83 -7.83
C VAL A 114 5.78 -9.30 -7.51
N ARG A 115 6.00 -10.17 -8.51
CA ARG A 115 5.84 -11.63 -8.42
C ARG A 115 7.18 -12.37 -8.43
N SER A 116 7.14 -13.61 -7.98
CA SER A 116 8.28 -14.48 -7.69
C SER A 116 9.11 -14.96 -8.89
N LYS A 117 8.72 -14.72 -10.15
CA LYS A 117 9.56 -15.17 -11.29
C LYS A 117 10.76 -14.27 -11.57
N THR A 118 10.72 -13.01 -11.12
CA THR A 118 11.76 -12.02 -11.42
C THR A 118 12.40 -11.51 -10.15
N ASP A 119 13.72 -11.35 -10.15
CA ASP A 119 14.45 -10.76 -9.03
C ASP A 119 14.41 -9.23 -9.11
N PHE A 120 13.18 -8.69 -9.14
CA PHE A 120 12.89 -7.27 -9.28
C PHE A 120 13.66 -6.42 -8.26
N TRP A 121 13.80 -6.93 -7.04
CA TRP A 121 14.46 -6.25 -5.95
C TRP A 121 15.93 -5.95 -6.23
N ARG A 122 16.62 -6.73 -7.07
CA ARG A 122 18.00 -6.43 -7.50
C ARG A 122 18.08 -5.33 -8.55
N ILE A 123 17.02 -5.12 -9.31
CA ILE A 123 16.95 -4.09 -10.36
C ILE A 123 16.51 -2.75 -9.75
N LEU A 124 15.69 -2.78 -8.70
CA LEU A 124 15.11 -1.61 -8.08
C LEU A 124 16.13 -0.48 -7.73
N PRO A 125 17.34 -0.77 -7.21
CA PRO A 125 18.34 0.26 -6.91
C PRO A 125 18.86 1.05 -8.12
N TYR A 126 18.67 0.56 -9.35
CA TYR A 126 19.13 1.23 -10.57
C TYR A 126 18.21 2.36 -11.03
N PHE A 127 16.97 2.42 -10.53
CA PHE A 127 16.00 3.50 -10.83
C PHE A 127 16.30 4.77 -10.02
N THR A 128 17.49 5.31 -10.22
CA THR A 128 18.06 6.43 -9.43
C THR A 128 17.28 7.74 -9.51
N ASN A 129 16.41 7.91 -10.51
CA ASN A 129 15.61 9.12 -10.71
C ASN A 129 14.13 8.96 -10.32
N VAL A 130 13.74 7.82 -9.74
CA VAL A 130 12.37 7.54 -9.37
C VAL A 130 11.86 8.52 -8.30
N LYS A 131 10.67 9.05 -8.53
CA LYS A 131 9.94 9.99 -7.67
C LYS A 131 8.68 9.35 -7.08
N ALA A 132 8.05 8.42 -7.80
CA ALA A 132 6.90 7.65 -7.34
C ALA A 132 7.15 6.16 -7.45
N LEU A 133 6.91 5.43 -6.36
CA LEU A 133 7.05 3.98 -6.29
C LEU A 133 5.79 3.39 -5.67
N GLU A 134 5.00 2.70 -6.48
CA GLU A 134 3.77 2.02 -6.09
C GLU A 134 3.98 0.51 -6.34
N LEU A 135 4.16 -0.25 -5.26
CA LEU A 135 4.49 -1.67 -5.32
C LEU A 135 3.47 -2.49 -4.56
N TYR A 136 3.04 -3.56 -5.20
CA TYR A 136 2.12 -4.55 -4.64
C TYR A 136 2.84 -5.89 -4.59
N GLY A 137 3.15 -6.39 -3.40
CA GLY A 137 3.89 -7.62 -3.18
C GLY A 137 2.98 -8.86 -3.22
N ASP A 138 3.42 -9.89 -3.94
CA ASP A 138 2.76 -11.20 -4.02
C ASP A 138 3.40 -12.18 -3.03
N SER A 139 2.57 -12.96 -2.31
CA SER A 139 3.01 -13.92 -1.29
C SER A 139 3.88 -15.05 -1.85
N SER A 140 3.72 -15.42 -3.13
CA SER A 140 4.52 -16.47 -3.79
C SER A 140 6.02 -16.17 -3.81
N TYR A 141 6.42 -14.92 -3.53
CA TYR A 141 7.82 -14.54 -3.37
C TYR A 141 8.49 -15.24 -2.18
N PHE A 142 7.73 -15.61 -1.14
CA PHE A 142 8.26 -16.21 0.08
C PHE A 142 8.53 -17.73 0.01
N ASP A 143 8.11 -18.39 -1.06
CA ASP A 143 8.18 -19.85 -1.21
C ASP A 143 9.34 -20.33 -2.07
N GLN A 144 10.17 -19.41 -2.56
CA GLN A 144 11.32 -19.75 -3.38
C GLN A 144 12.63 -19.63 -2.61
N ASP A 145 13.24 -20.77 -2.29
CA ASP A 145 14.64 -20.91 -1.85
C ASP A 145 15.66 -20.29 -2.84
N ALA A 146 15.22 -19.95 -4.05
CA ALA A 146 16.05 -19.45 -5.14
C ALA A 146 16.28 -17.94 -5.13
N HIS A 147 15.53 -17.16 -4.35
CA HIS A 147 15.71 -15.71 -4.30
C HIS A 147 16.93 -15.34 -3.46
N ARG A 148 17.93 -14.72 -4.11
CA ARG A 148 19.06 -14.15 -3.38
C ARG A 148 18.54 -13.02 -2.50
N SER A 149 18.93 -13.03 -1.22
CA SER A 149 18.58 -11.96 -0.29
C SER A 149 18.97 -10.61 -0.89
N PHE A 150 18.07 -9.63 -0.78
CA PHE A 150 18.36 -8.23 -1.13
C PHE A 150 19.68 -7.80 -0.48
N CYS A 151 20.71 -7.59 -1.31
CA CYS A 151 22.07 -7.35 -0.83
C CYS A 151 22.25 -5.87 -0.48
N GLN A 152 22.41 -5.57 0.80
CA GLN A 152 22.94 -4.29 1.26
C GLN A 152 24.48 -4.28 1.07
N PRO A 153 25.09 -3.14 0.69
CA PRO A 153 24.50 -1.80 0.58
C PRO A 153 23.97 -1.47 -0.83
N ALA A 154 22.71 -1.05 -0.92
CA ALA A 154 22.08 -0.50 -2.12
C ALA A 154 21.96 1.03 -2.01
N THR A 155 22.06 1.76 -3.13
CA THR A 155 22.00 3.23 -3.13
C THR A 155 20.59 3.72 -2.76
N VAL A 156 20.47 4.64 -1.80
CA VAL A 156 19.18 5.21 -1.39
C VAL A 156 18.51 6.01 -2.53
N LEU A 157 17.19 5.93 -2.64
CA LEU A 157 16.40 6.60 -3.67
C LEU A 157 16.16 8.08 -3.31
N THR A 158 17.19 8.90 -3.49
CA THR A 158 17.21 10.33 -3.07
C THR A 158 16.20 11.27 -3.75
N LYS A 159 15.47 10.81 -4.77
CA LYS A 159 14.43 11.60 -5.46
C LYS A 159 13.00 11.15 -5.13
N LEU A 160 12.87 10.12 -4.31
CA LEU A 160 11.59 9.49 -3.99
C LEU A 160 10.72 10.43 -3.15
N ARG A 161 9.49 10.68 -3.63
CA ARG A 161 8.50 11.57 -3.01
C ARG A 161 7.20 10.85 -2.67
N HIS A 162 6.80 9.89 -3.48
CA HIS A 162 5.60 9.09 -3.26
C HIS A 162 5.97 7.62 -3.12
N VAL A 163 5.49 6.98 -2.05
CA VAL A 163 5.72 5.57 -1.76
C VAL A 163 4.38 4.93 -1.41
N LYS A 164 3.97 3.93 -2.17
CA LYS A 164 2.90 3.00 -1.83
C LYS A 164 3.46 1.59 -1.80
N LEU A 165 3.36 0.93 -0.66
CA LEU A 165 3.83 -0.42 -0.43
C LEU A 165 2.68 -1.24 0.14
N ASP A 166 2.21 -2.21 -0.63
CA ASP A 166 1.02 -3.00 -0.32
C ASP A 166 1.32 -4.48 -0.50
N GLY A 167 0.70 -5.33 0.31
CA GLY A 167 0.89 -6.79 0.27
C GLY A 167 2.26 -7.26 0.80
N SER A 168 2.67 -8.42 0.30
CA SER A 168 3.82 -9.21 0.78
C SER A 168 5.16 -8.68 0.24
N ILE A 169 5.75 -7.70 0.93
CA ILE A 169 7.04 -7.10 0.53
C ILE A 169 8.14 -7.50 1.54
N PRO A 170 9.32 -7.97 1.09
CA PRO A 170 10.39 -8.36 2.00
C PRO A 170 10.81 -7.23 2.95
N LEU A 171 10.96 -7.55 4.24
CA LEU A 171 11.30 -6.59 5.29
C LEU A 171 12.55 -5.75 4.98
N ALA A 172 13.59 -6.38 4.43
CA ALA A 172 14.83 -5.69 4.07
C ALA A 172 14.63 -4.66 2.95
N VAL A 173 13.74 -4.94 2.00
CA VAL A 173 13.39 -4.03 0.91
C VAL A 173 12.57 -2.87 1.44
N ALA A 174 11.53 -3.14 2.23
CA ALA A 174 10.71 -2.11 2.85
C ALA A 174 11.57 -1.13 3.67
N LYS A 175 12.51 -1.66 4.48
CA LYS A 175 13.51 -0.87 5.21
C LYS A 175 14.31 0.04 4.28
N TRP A 176 14.92 -0.53 3.25
CA TRP A 176 15.77 0.22 2.32
C TRP A 176 15.00 1.30 1.55
N ILE A 177 13.78 1.03 1.07
CA ILE A 177 12.95 2.05 0.41
C ILE A 177 12.71 3.23 1.37
N LEU A 178 12.37 2.92 2.62
CA LEU A 178 12.07 3.90 3.65
C LEU A 178 13.31 4.64 4.18
N GLU A 179 14.54 4.23 3.83
CA GLU A 179 15.74 5.05 4.04
C GLU A 179 15.68 6.39 3.28
N SER A 180 14.80 6.50 2.28
CA SER A 180 14.49 7.74 1.56
C SER A 180 13.62 8.72 2.36
N TYR A 181 13.45 8.51 3.66
CA TYR A 181 12.56 9.26 4.56
C TYR A 181 12.66 10.80 4.47
N SER A 182 13.82 11.34 4.08
CA SER A 182 14.06 12.78 4.02
C SER A 182 13.36 13.48 2.84
N THR A 183 12.98 12.72 1.80
CA THR A 183 12.37 13.26 0.58
C THR A 183 10.92 12.86 0.37
N VAL A 184 10.44 11.85 1.09
CA VAL A 184 9.07 11.34 0.97
C VAL A 184 8.05 12.36 1.47
N GLU A 185 7.08 12.67 0.60
CA GLU A 185 5.97 13.60 0.81
C GLU A 185 4.63 12.88 1.03
N ARG A 186 4.48 11.67 0.45
CA ARG A 186 3.29 10.82 0.58
C ARG A 186 3.71 9.36 0.80
N LEU A 187 3.13 8.73 1.82
CA LEU A 187 3.42 7.37 2.22
C LEU A 187 2.12 6.58 2.40
N GLU A 188 1.99 5.45 1.72
CA GLU A 188 0.86 4.53 1.82
C GLU A 188 1.36 3.12 2.12
N LEU A 189 0.87 2.51 3.20
CA LEU A 189 1.39 1.23 3.71
C LEU A 189 0.24 0.26 3.99
N GLY A 190 0.23 -0.86 3.28
CA GLY A 190 -0.58 -2.06 3.52
C GLY A 190 0.31 -3.31 3.60
N LEU A 191 1.46 -3.18 4.27
CA LEU A 191 2.50 -4.22 4.27
C LEU A 191 2.06 -5.46 5.06
N LEU A 192 2.21 -6.62 4.43
CA LEU A 192 1.91 -7.93 5.01
C LEU A 192 3.19 -8.73 5.25
N ASP A 193 3.23 -9.43 6.37
CA ASP A 193 4.26 -10.41 6.70
C ASP A 193 4.04 -11.71 5.90
N LYS A 194 5.00 -12.64 5.96
CA LYS A 194 4.87 -13.96 5.32
C LYS A 194 3.58 -14.65 5.82
N PRO A 195 2.75 -15.20 4.91
CA PRO A 195 1.60 -16.02 5.26
C PRO A 195 1.95 -17.18 6.20
N ILE A 196 0.96 -17.64 6.95
CA ILE A 196 1.09 -18.81 7.83
C ILE A 196 0.13 -19.86 7.31
N GLU A 197 0.66 -21.01 6.91
CA GLU A 197 -0.13 -22.16 6.45
C GLU A 197 -1.08 -22.67 7.55
N SER A 198 -2.33 -22.90 7.20
CA SER A 198 -3.38 -23.21 8.18
C SER A 198 -3.42 -24.68 8.60
N ARG A 199 -2.93 -25.61 7.76
CA ARG A 199 -2.77 -27.01 8.19
C ARG A 199 -1.82 -27.17 9.39
N ALA A 200 -0.97 -26.17 9.65
CA ALA A 200 -0.07 -26.11 10.80
C ALA A 200 -0.70 -25.51 12.08
N THR A 201 -1.96 -25.04 12.05
CA THR A 201 -2.60 -24.40 13.22
C THR A 201 -3.42 -25.35 14.09
N MET A 202 -3.65 -26.59 13.64
CA MET A 202 -4.39 -27.61 14.39
C MET A 202 -3.49 -28.48 15.28
N GLU A 203 -2.20 -28.58 14.96
CA GLU A 203 -1.20 -29.33 15.73
C GLU A 203 0.09 -28.49 15.85
N ASP A 204 0.50 -28.22 17.09
CA ASP A 204 1.76 -27.61 17.55
C ASP A 204 1.85 -26.09 17.85
N ASP A 205 2.56 -25.83 18.95
CA ASP A 205 3.04 -24.52 19.39
C ASP A 205 4.02 -23.96 18.35
N PHE A 206 3.55 -23.05 17.49
CA PHE A 206 4.41 -22.28 16.59
C PHE A 206 5.65 -21.74 17.33
N GLN A 207 6.82 -21.82 16.68
CA GLN A 207 8.01 -21.12 17.15
C GLN A 207 7.67 -19.63 17.31
N ARG A 208 7.82 -19.12 18.53
CA ARG A 208 7.59 -17.70 18.83
C ARG A 208 8.49 -16.87 17.91
N LEU A 209 7.90 -16.09 17.00
CA LEU A 209 8.67 -15.15 16.19
C LEU A 209 9.34 -14.12 17.12
N PRO A 210 10.46 -13.48 16.72
CA PRO A 210 11.21 -12.55 17.56
C PRO A 210 10.38 -11.43 18.20
N GLU A 211 9.29 -11.03 17.54
CA GLU A 211 8.31 -10.03 17.99
C GLU A 211 7.53 -10.47 19.25
N TYR A 212 7.39 -11.78 19.46
CA TYR A 212 6.72 -12.38 20.62
C TYR A 212 7.68 -12.64 21.80
N ILE A 213 8.98 -12.38 21.64
CA ILE A 213 10.00 -12.66 22.66
C ILE A 213 10.16 -11.47 23.63
N TYR A 214 9.75 -10.26 23.21
CA TYR A 214 9.83 -9.05 24.05
C TYR A 214 8.52 -8.83 24.82
N SER A 215 8.37 -9.63 25.89
CA SER A 215 7.47 -9.50 27.05
C SER A 215 6.01 -9.07 26.83
N PRO A 216 5.11 -10.01 26.52
CA PRO A 216 3.71 -9.91 26.89
C PRO A 216 3.49 -10.41 28.35
N PRO A 217 2.32 -10.14 29.00
CA PRO A 217 2.06 -10.44 30.42
C PRO A 217 2.34 -11.91 30.80
N GLU A 218 2.42 -12.20 32.11
CA GLU A 218 2.77 -13.51 32.72
C GLU A 218 1.95 -14.72 32.21
N ASP A 219 0.89 -14.48 31.44
CA ASP A 219 0.15 -15.52 30.73
C ASP A 219 -0.33 -15.03 29.34
N PRO A 220 0.46 -15.17 28.24
CA PRO A 220 0.04 -14.69 26.94
C PRO A 220 -0.44 -15.85 26.06
N THR A 221 -1.72 -16.15 26.16
CA THR A 221 -2.46 -16.93 25.15
C THR A 221 -2.61 -16.18 23.81
N TYR A 222 -2.25 -14.89 23.75
CA TYR A 222 -2.50 -13.93 22.65
C TYR A 222 -1.40 -13.82 21.58
N GLY A 223 -0.59 -14.88 21.43
CA GLY A 223 0.29 -15.09 20.28
C GLY A 223 0.18 -16.49 19.69
N ARG A 224 -0.73 -17.32 20.21
CA ARG A 224 -1.04 -18.65 19.65
C ARG A 224 -2.24 -18.50 18.73
N LEU A 225 -2.01 -18.64 17.43
CA LEU A 225 -3.09 -18.77 16.44
C LEU A 225 -3.86 -20.06 16.79
N ARG A 226 -5.18 -20.00 16.94
CA ARG A 226 -5.99 -21.11 17.48
C ARG A 226 -7.20 -21.45 16.60
N GLY A 227 -7.01 -21.83 15.35
CA GLY A 227 -8.06 -22.48 14.57
C GLY A 227 -7.78 -22.47 13.08
N TRP A 228 -8.81 -22.70 12.27
CA TRP A 228 -8.63 -23.39 10.99
C TRP A 228 -8.02 -22.55 9.88
N ALA A 229 -7.95 -21.22 10.01
CA ALA A 229 -7.31 -20.33 9.03
C ALA A 229 -6.77 -19.04 9.68
N VAL A 230 -5.77 -18.41 9.04
CA VAL A 230 -5.03 -17.25 9.58
C VAL A 230 -5.12 -16.09 8.62
N ILE A 231 -5.60 -14.94 9.11
CA ILE A 231 -5.59 -13.69 8.35
C ILE A 231 -4.12 -13.23 8.19
N PRO A 232 -3.69 -12.77 7.00
CA PRO A 232 -2.34 -12.26 6.80
C PRO A 232 -1.96 -11.21 7.85
N ARG A 233 -0.77 -11.37 8.42
CA ARG A 233 -0.32 -10.51 9.53
C ARG A 233 0.24 -9.20 8.98
N PRO A 234 0.02 -8.05 9.66
CA PRO A 234 0.67 -6.81 9.27
C PRO A 234 2.18 -6.91 9.54
N LEU A 235 2.98 -6.42 8.60
CA LEU A 235 4.44 -6.39 8.74
C LEU A 235 4.85 -5.33 9.76
N SER A 236 5.80 -5.67 10.62
CA SER A 236 6.40 -4.74 11.58
C SER A 236 7.91 -4.59 11.35
N GLY A 237 8.53 -3.69 12.12
CA GLY A 237 9.98 -3.54 12.15
C GLY A 237 10.59 -2.96 10.88
N PHE A 238 9.79 -2.47 9.92
CA PHE A 238 10.24 -1.99 8.62
C PHE A 238 10.85 -0.57 8.62
N LEU A 239 10.86 0.13 9.76
CA LEU A 239 11.44 1.47 9.85
C LEU A 239 12.97 1.40 9.95
N PRO A 240 13.71 2.25 9.21
CA PRO A 240 15.17 2.30 9.26
C PRO A 240 15.64 3.10 10.48
N PHE A 241 15.72 2.45 11.64
CA PHE A 241 16.39 3.04 12.80
C PHE A 241 17.91 2.92 12.61
N HIS A 242 18.59 4.03 12.29
CA HIS A 242 20.05 4.06 12.32
C HIS A 242 20.55 3.91 13.76
N LYS A 243 21.63 3.14 13.96
CA LYS A 243 22.22 2.87 15.29
C LYS A 243 22.55 4.15 16.09
N ASP A 244 22.77 5.27 15.40
CA ASP A 244 23.13 6.56 16.00
C ASP A 244 21.98 7.57 16.06
N ALA A 245 20.81 7.24 15.51
CA ALA A 245 19.66 8.13 15.48
C ALA A 245 18.70 7.83 16.65
N THR A 246 18.50 8.80 17.53
CA THR A 246 17.57 8.70 18.67
C THR A 246 16.10 8.75 18.26
N SER A 247 15.79 9.15 17.02
CA SER A 247 14.42 9.23 16.49
C SER A 247 14.39 9.24 14.96
N LEU A 248 13.34 8.62 14.39
CA LEU A 248 12.98 8.76 12.97
C LEU A 248 12.54 10.20 12.70
N ARG A 249 12.91 10.76 11.54
CA ARG A 249 12.44 12.07 11.08
C ARG A 249 11.82 11.95 9.70
N LEU A 250 10.61 12.48 9.52
CA LEU A 250 9.90 12.50 8.24
C LEU A 250 9.54 13.95 7.88
N PRO A 251 10.54 14.81 7.61
CA PRO A 251 10.40 16.27 7.62
C PRO A 251 9.61 16.84 6.43
N ARG A 252 9.22 16.00 5.47
CA ARG A 252 8.45 16.41 4.28
C ARG A 252 7.13 15.65 4.15
N LEU A 253 6.84 14.72 5.06
CA LEU A 253 5.70 13.84 4.94
C LEU A 253 4.42 14.61 5.25
N ARG A 254 3.55 14.73 4.24
CA ARG A 254 2.29 15.49 4.29
C ARG A 254 1.07 14.58 4.23
N HIS A 255 1.21 13.40 3.64
CA HIS A 255 0.10 12.46 3.44
C HIS A 255 0.52 11.07 3.90
N VAL A 256 -0.29 10.47 4.78
CA VAL A 256 -0.08 9.11 5.27
C VAL A 256 -1.35 8.31 5.06
N HIS A 257 -1.23 7.12 4.49
CA HIS A 257 -2.25 6.09 4.48
C HIS A 257 -1.71 4.85 5.17
N LEU A 258 -2.40 4.38 6.21
CA LEU A 258 -2.05 3.18 6.96
C LEU A 258 -3.21 2.20 6.86
N CYS A 259 -2.96 1.06 6.24
CA CYS A 259 -3.94 0.00 6.03
C CYS A 259 -3.51 -1.24 6.81
N GLN A 260 -4.44 -1.85 7.53
CA GLN A 260 -4.27 -3.17 8.12
C GLN A 260 -5.51 -4.01 7.85
N LEU A 261 -5.32 -5.33 7.80
CA LEU A 261 -6.46 -6.24 7.79
C LEU A 261 -7.17 -6.21 9.16
N SER A 262 -8.43 -6.61 9.17
CA SER A 262 -9.24 -6.74 10.37
C SER A 262 -9.93 -8.09 10.41
N GLN A 263 -10.16 -8.56 11.64
CA GLN A 263 -11.01 -9.72 11.88
C GLN A 263 -12.44 -9.43 11.43
N SER A 264 -13.07 -10.39 10.76
CA SER A 264 -14.49 -10.34 10.42
C SER A 264 -15.33 -11.04 11.50
N ASN A 265 -16.48 -10.45 11.86
CA ASN A 265 -17.50 -11.05 12.72
C ASN A 265 -18.75 -11.47 11.92
N LEU A 266 -18.66 -11.54 10.58
CA LEU A 266 -19.79 -11.69 9.65
C LEU A 266 -20.64 -12.95 9.81
N SER A 267 -20.08 -14.08 10.30
CA SER A 267 -20.86 -15.31 10.38
C SER A 267 -20.43 -16.26 11.50
N ALA A 268 -21.38 -17.06 11.97
CA ALA A 268 -21.14 -18.15 12.91
C ALA A 268 -20.23 -19.28 12.35
N ARG A 269 -19.90 -19.26 11.04
CA ARG A 269 -18.88 -20.12 10.43
C ARG A 269 -17.48 -19.52 10.48
N MET A 270 -17.34 -18.20 10.64
CA MET A 270 -16.05 -17.49 10.70
C MET A 270 -15.33 -17.57 12.08
N VAL A 271 -15.86 -18.35 13.03
CA VAL A 271 -15.22 -18.62 14.34
C VAL A 271 -13.85 -19.34 14.18
N SER A 272 -13.49 -19.68 12.94
CA SER A 272 -12.26 -20.34 12.51
C SER A 272 -11.13 -19.42 12.03
N TYR A 273 -11.31 -18.08 11.93
CA TYR A 273 -10.22 -17.17 11.52
C TYR A 273 -9.54 -16.46 12.68
N PHE A 274 -8.21 -16.41 12.63
CA PHE A 274 -7.40 -15.85 13.70
C PHE A 274 -6.60 -14.64 13.24
N TRP A 275 -6.63 -13.60 14.08
CA TRP A 275 -5.88 -12.37 13.92
C TRP A 275 -4.75 -12.29 14.96
N SER A 276 -3.52 -12.00 14.52
CA SER A 276 -2.41 -11.82 15.46
C SER A 276 -2.44 -10.42 16.08
N THR A 277 -2.98 -10.34 17.30
CA THR A 277 -2.94 -9.10 18.11
C THR A 277 -1.51 -8.65 18.38
N SER A 278 -0.56 -9.58 18.54
CA SER A 278 0.85 -9.22 18.77
C SER A 278 1.48 -8.57 17.54
N ALA A 279 1.20 -9.08 16.34
CA ALA A 279 1.68 -8.48 15.08
C ALA A 279 1.03 -7.10 14.87
N GLU A 280 -0.27 -6.96 15.16
CA GLU A 280 -0.98 -5.68 15.15
C GLU A 280 -0.29 -4.66 16.07
N VAL A 281 -0.04 -5.00 17.34
CA VAL A 281 0.62 -4.11 18.30
C VAL A 281 2.03 -3.72 17.84
N SER A 282 2.77 -4.66 17.27
CA SER A 282 4.11 -4.44 16.71
C SER A 282 4.06 -3.45 15.54
N ALA A 283 3.13 -3.64 14.59
CA ALA A 283 2.91 -2.73 13.47
C ALA A 283 2.44 -1.34 13.93
N HIS A 284 1.55 -1.27 14.91
CA HIS A 284 1.08 -0.01 15.52
C HIS A 284 2.21 0.80 16.12
N LYS A 285 3.24 0.15 16.67
CA LYS A 285 4.45 0.84 17.14
C LYS A 285 5.21 1.51 15.98
N ASN A 286 5.28 0.89 14.81
CA ASN A 286 5.84 1.53 13.62
C ASN A 286 4.97 2.72 13.18
N TRP A 287 3.65 2.56 13.18
CA TRP A 287 2.72 3.62 12.80
C TRP A 287 2.80 4.83 13.73
N GLU A 288 2.85 4.61 15.04
CA GLU A 288 3.06 5.67 16.03
C GLU A 288 4.38 6.40 15.76
N ASN A 289 5.47 5.69 15.48
CA ASN A 289 6.75 6.32 15.11
C ASN A 289 6.66 7.17 13.84
N ILE A 290 5.91 6.77 12.83
CA ILE A 290 5.66 7.56 11.62
C ILE A 290 4.90 8.85 11.97
N LEU A 291 3.83 8.76 12.77
CA LEU A 291 3.04 9.91 13.20
C LEU A 291 3.89 10.89 14.02
N GLN A 292 4.68 10.39 14.98
CA GLN A 292 5.56 11.22 15.79
C GLN A 292 6.65 11.90 14.93
N ALA A 293 7.21 11.19 13.94
CA ALA A 293 8.25 11.70 13.06
C ALA A 293 7.76 12.74 12.04
N SER A 294 6.44 12.80 11.79
CA SER A 294 5.79 13.69 10.81
C SER A 294 4.84 14.73 11.42
N CYS A 295 4.78 14.83 12.76
CA CYS A 295 3.79 15.65 13.46
C CYS A 295 3.72 17.12 13.02
N GLU A 296 4.85 17.73 12.63
CA GLU A 296 4.91 19.12 12.16
C GLU A 296 4.37 19.33 10.73
N THR A 297 4.38 18.29 9.88
CA THR A 297 4.13 18.42 8.43
C THR A 297 2.94 17.62 7.93
N LEU A 298 2.45 16.66 8.71
CA LEU A 298 1.33 15.79 8.31
C LEU A 298 0.05 16.61 8.13
N GLU A 299 -0.49 16.63 6.92
CA GLU A 299 -1.70 17.37 6.54
C GLU A 299 -2.94 16.46 6.43
N THR A 300 -2.73 15.23 5.97
CA THR A 300 -3.79 14.25 5.76
C THR A 300 -3.36 12.89 6.28
N LEU A 301 -4.20 12.31 7.14
CA LEU A 301 -4.07 10.94 7.64
C LEU A 301 -5.24 10.10 7.13
N SER A 302 -4.98 8.98 6.48
CA SER A 302 -5.98 7.97 6.14
C SER A 302 -5.64 6.71 6.90
N VAL A 303 -6.62 6.12 7.55
CA VAL A 303 -6.46 4.84 8.26
C VAL A 303 -7.56 3.91 7.81
N GLU A 304 -7.18 2.71 7.41
CA GLU A 304 -8.07 1.72 6.83
C GLU A 304 -7.99 0.39 7.56
N GLN A 305 -9.16 -0.19 7.81
CA GLN A 305 -9.32 -1.59 8.20
C GLN A 305 -9.95 -2.36 7.05
N GLN A 306 -9.22 -3.32 6.51
CA GLN A 306 -9.69 -4.18 5.44
C GLN A 306 -10.20 -5.51 5.98
N ILE A 307 -11.45 -5.82 5.65
CA ILE A 307 -12.10 -7.02 6.17
C ILE A 307 -11.48 -8.26 5.52
N GLY A 308 -10.95 -9.20 6.31
CA GLY A 308 -10.51 -10.49 5.78
C GLY A 308 -11.70 -11.34 5.30
N ILE A 309 -11.64 -11.83 4.05
CA ILE A 309 -12.68 -12.66 3.42
C ILE A 309 -12.01 -13.92 2.83
N GLU A 310 -12.44 -15.12 3.22
CA GLU A 310 -11.89 -16.36 2.67
C GLU A 310 -12.44 -16.65 1.26
N HIS A 311 -11.58 -17.14 0.37
CA HIS A 311 -11.98 -17.60 -0.95
C HIS A 311 -12.92 -18.81 -0.86
N GLY A 312 -14.15 -18.69 -1.37
CA GLY A 312 -15.15 -19.76 -1.35
C GLY A 312 -16.24 -19.62 -0.27
N ASP A 313 -16.13 -18.63 0.61
CA ASP A 313 -17.20 -18.28 1.54
C ASP A 313 -18.32 -17.60 0.75
N GLY A 314 -19.41 -18.32 0.46
CA GLY A 314 -20.60 -17.79 -0.26
C GLY A 314 -21.37 -16.68 0.48
N ALA A 315 -20.76 -16.04 1.49
CA ALA A 315 -21.28 -14.89 2.22
C ALA A 315 -20.97 -13.55 1.51
N VAL A 316 -20.58 -13.61 0.24
CA VAL A 316 -20.07 -12.47 -0.56
C VAL A 316 -21.13 -11.44 -0.96
N ASP A 317 -22.42 -11.68 -0.74
CA ASP A 317 -23.43 -10.77 -1.26
C ASP A 317 -23.52 -9.42 -0.52
N ASP A 318 -22.85 -9.22 0.62
CA ASP A 318 -22.85 -7.90 1.28
C ASP A 318 -21.56 -7.53 2.04
N ALA A 319 -20.62 -6.85 1.37
CA ALA A 319 -19.69 -5.96 2.08
C ALA A 319 -20.46 -4.97 3.00
N GLU A 320 -21.67 -4.61 2.57
CA GLU A 320 -22.67 -3.87 3.35
C GLU A 320 -23.09 -4.60 4.65
N GLY A 321 -23.12 -5.94 4.67
CA GLY A 321 -23.44 -6.77 5.81
C GLY A 321 -22.39 -6.72 6.90
N PHE A 322 -21.10 -6.52 6.59
CA PHE A 322 -20.07 -6.35 7.63
C PHE A 322 -20.26 -5.01 8.34
N PHE A 323 -20.40 -3.93 7.57
CA PHE A 323 -20.65 -2.61 8.15
C PHE A 323 -21.98 -2.55 8.91
N ARG A 324 -22.97 -3.36 8.52
CA ARG A 324 -24.23 -3.50 9.24
C ARG A 324 -24.17 -4.46 10.43
N SER A 325 -23.22 -5.40 10.48
CA SER A 325 -23.12 -6.44 11.52
C SER A 325 -22.07 -6.15 12.59
N ASP A 326 -20.99 -5.43 12.29
CA ASP A 326 -20.06 -4.86 13.28
C ASP A 326 -20.72 -3.67 14.00
N GLN A 327 -21.71 -3.98 14.84
CA GLN A 327 -22.53 -2.98 15.52
C GLN A 327 -21.76 -2.22 16.60
N ASP A 328 -20.67 -2.79 17.13
CA ASP A 328 -19.93 -2.24 18.27
C ASP A 328 -18.57 -1.62 17.91
N GLY A 329 -18.03 -1.90 16.72
CA GLY A 329 -16.78 -1.32 16.23
C GLY A 329 -15.55 -1.73 17.05
N LEU A 330 -15.64 -2.82 17.82
CA LEU A 330 -14.56 -3.26 18.71
C LEU A 330 -13.31 -3.72 17.93
N GLY A 331 -13.48 -4.17 16.68
CA GLY A 331 -12.38 -4.54 15.80
C GLY A 331 -11.38 -3.40 15.54
N SER A 332 -11.82 -2.14 15.66
CA SER A 332 -10.98 -0.94 15.49
C SER A 332 -10.42 -0.39 16.80
N GLU A 333 -10.78 -0.94 17.96
CA GLU A 333 -10.55 -0.26 19.24
C GLU A 333 -9.07 0.01 19.53
N ARG A 334 -8.20 -0.99 19.33
CA ARG A 334 -6.75 -0.84 19.57
C ARG A 334 -6.14 0.24 18.68
N LEU A 335 -6.55 0.26 17.41
CA LEU A 335 -6.11 1.25 16.44
C LEU A 335 -6.56 2.66 16.87
N MET A 336 -7.82 2.83 17.27
CA MET A 336 -8.33 4.12 17.76
C MET A 336 -7.58 4.59 19.02
N ILE A 337 -7.33 3.70 19.98
CA ILE A 337 -6.55 4.00 21.19
C ILE A 337 -5.12 4.44 20.83
N MET A 338 -4.46 3.75 19.89
CA MET A 338 -3.12 4.12 19.44
C MET A 338 -3.11 5.51 18.80
N LEU A 339 -4.06 5.79 17.90
CA LEU A 339 -4.17 7.08 17.22
C LEU A 339 -4.45 8.21 18.22
N GLU A 340 -5.40 8.02 19.14
CA GLU A 340 -5.73 9.00 20.18
C GLU A 340 -4.53 9.29 21.08
N ARG A 341 -3.79 8.25 21.48
CA ARG A 341 -2.54 8.38 22.24
C ARG A 341 -1.52 9.20 21.45
N ALA A 342 -1.28 8.87 20.18
CA ALA A 342 -0.29 9.56 19.34
C ALA A 342 -0.62 11.04 19.16
N LEU A 343 -1.89 11.37 18.88
CA LEU A 343 -2.43 12.73 18.70
C LEU A 343 -2.56 13.52 20.02
N THR A 344 -2.52 12.84 21.16
CA THR A 344 -2.47 13.49 22.48
C THR A 344 -1.04 13.76 22.91
N ALA A 345 -0.11 12.84 22.62
CA ALA A 345 1.30 12.96 22.99
C ALA A 345 2.01 14.13 22.30
N ARG A 346 1.57 14.51 21.09
CA ARG A 346 2.11 15.67 20.35
C ARG A 346 1.02 16.47 19.66
N LYS A 347 1.33 17.73 19.37
CA LYS A 347 0.50 18.59 18.53
C LYS A 347 0.77 18.30 17.07
N PHE A 348 -0.29 18.33 16.26
CA PHE A 348 -0.23 18.16 14.82
C PHE A 348 -0.75 19.44 14.14
N PRO A 349 0.05 20.53 14.10
CA PRO A 349 -0.43 21.84 13.65
C PRO A 349 -0.83 21.88 12.17
N ALA A 350 -0.26 20.99 11.35
CA ALA A 350 -0.57 20.92 9.92
C ALA A 350 -1.76 20.00 9.59
N LEU A 351 -2.18 19.13 10.52
CA LEU A 351 -3.16 18.08 10.25
C LEU A 351 -4.55 18.68 10.11
N LYS A 352 -5.12 18.57 8.90
CA LYS A 352 -6.42 19.14 8.55
C LYS A 352 -7.49 18.08 8.36
N ARG A 353 -7.10 16.91 7.84
CA ARG A 353 -8.05 15.88 7.40
C ARG A 353 -7.65 14.49 7.88
N VAL A 354 -8.63 13.77 8.39
CA VAL A 354 -8.53 12.35 8.73
C VAL A 354 -9.59 11.58 7.93
N TYR A 355 -9.22 10.44 7.36
CA TYR A 355 -10.14 9.50 6.75
C TYR A 355 -10.12 8.21 7.55
N LEU A 356 -11.29 7.77 8.00
CA LEU A 356 -11.50 6.46 8.63
C LEU A 356 -12.20 5.58 7.60
N ARG A 357 -11.50 4.58 7.09
CA ARG A 357 -12.00 3.66 6.06
C ARG A 357 -12.21 2.29 6.66
N GLY A 358 -13.36 1.70 6.39
CA GLY A 358 -13.65 0.37 6.92
C GLY A 358 -13.84 0.34 8.45
N ILE A 359 -14.07 1.50 9.07
CA ILE A 359 -14.15 1.66 10.53
C ILE A 359 -15.56 2.10 10.91
N VAL A 360 -16.15 1.40 11.87
CA VAL A 360 -17.48 1.70 12.40
C VAL A 360 -17.43 2.90 13.32
N VAL A 361 -18.29 3.89 13.05
CA VAL A 361 -18.35 5.16 13.79
C VAL A 361 -19.67 5.40 14.51
N GLY A 362 -20.57 4.41 14.49
CA GLY A 362 -21.88 4.43 15.14
C GLY A 362 -23.03 4.37 14.15
N SER A 363 -24.24 4.12 14.65
CA SER A 363 -25.47 4.10 13.85
C SER A 363 -26.39 5.25 14.24
N LYS A 364 -26.67 6.11 13.27
CA LYS A 364 -27.98 6.71 13.00
C LYS A 364 -27.93 7.38 11.64
N GLU A 365 -29.09 7.46 10.99
CA GLU A 365 -29.32 8.05 9.66
C GLU A 365 -28.27 9.11 9.26
N ARG A 366 -27.71 8.93 8.06
CA ARG A 366 -26.56 9.67 7.49
C ARG A 366 -26.43 11.12 8.00
N GLY A 367 -25.28 11.47 8.58
CA GLY A 367 -24.88 12.87 8.73
C GLY A 367 -24.41 13.33 10.12
N GLU A 368 -24.51 12.51 11.18
CA GLU A 368 -23.97 12.88 12.49
C GLU A 368 -22.95 11.83 13.04
N PRO A 369 -21.85 12.25 13.68
CA PRO A 369 -20.85 11.35 14.28
C PRO A 369 -21.34 10.73 15.59
N ILE A 370 -22.27 9.78 15.54
CA ILE A 370 -23.03 9.43 16.76
C ILE A 370 -23.14 7.93 16.98
N GLY A 371 -22.19 7.42 17.77
CA GLY A 371 -22.31 6.21 18.57
C GLY A 371 -21.18 6.17 19.61
N ASP A 372 -21.39 5.49 20.75
CA ASP A 372 -20.35 5.30 21.78
C ASP A 372 -19.33 4.21 21.43
N VAL A 373 -19.23 3.87 20.14
CA VAL A 373 -18.24 2.95 19.59
C VAL A 373 -16.87 3.61 19.42
N PRO A 374 -15.76 2.84 19.38
CA PRO A 374 -14.41 3.40 19.33
C PRO A 374 -14.18 4.43 18.21
N GLY A 375 -14.60 4.13 16.98
CA GLY A 375 -14.43 5.05 15.84
C GLY A 375 -15.21 6.36 16.03
N GLY A 376 -16.43 6.29 16.55
CA GLY A 376 -17.27 7.46 16.83
C GLY A 376 -16.69 8.36 17.94
N ARG A 377 -16.16 7.75 19.01
CA ARG A 377 -15.44 8.47 20.07
C ARG A 377 -14.20 9.18 19.51
N PHE A 378 -13.45 8.51 18.64
CA PHE A 378 -12.27 9.09 18.02
C PHE A 378 -12.61 10.25 17.06
N MET A 379 -13.67 10.13 16.25
CA MET A 379 -14.16 11.24 15.42
C MET A 379 -14.53 12.46 16.27
N ARG A 380 -15.21 12.26 17.40
CA ARG A 380 -15.52 13.34 18.35
C ARG A 380 -14.25 13.96 18.92
N PHE A 381 -13.26 13.15 19.30
CA PHE A 381 -11.94 13.63 19.73
C PHE A 381 -11.27 14.52 18.68
N LEU A 382 -11.25 14.11 17.41
CA LEU A 382 -10.68 14.92 16.31
C LEU A 382 -11.41 16.26 16.12
N LEU A 383 -12.74 16.26 16.26
CA LEU A 383 -13.52 17.48 16.21
C LEU A 383 -13.12 18.47 17.32
N THR A 384 -12.86 18.00 18.54
CA THR A 384 -12.35 18.86 19.64
C THR A 384 -10.96 19.46 19.36
N LYS A 385 -10.20 18.86 18.44
CA LYS A 385 -8.90 19.32 17.99
C LYS A 385 -8.98 20.23 16.74
N GLY A 386 -10.18 20.45 16.19
CA GLY A 386 -10.37 21.24 14.97
C GLY A 386 -9.94 20.53 13.69
N ILE A 387 -9.88 19.20 13.70
CA ILE A 387 -9.47 18.36 12.57
C ILE A 387 -10.72 17.80 11.90
N ALA A 388 -10.84 17.97 10.58
CA ALA A 388 -11.94 17.38 9.82
C ALA A 388 -11.75 15.87 9.70
N CYS A 389 -12.83 15.09 9.85
CA CYS A 389 -12.78 13.65 9.76
C CYS A 389 -13.95 13.11 8.94
N GLU A 390 -13.67 12.20 8.01
CA GLU A 390 -14.68 11.51 7.21
C GLU A 390 -14.55 10.00 7.42
N ALA A 391 -15.67 9.35 7.74
CA ALA A 391 -15.80 7.92 7.72
C ALA A 391 -16.31 7.46 6.35
N ARG A 392 -15.64 6.50 5.73
CA ARG A 392 -15.96 5.99 4.39
C ARG A 392 -16.02 4.47 4.40
N LEU A 393 -16.75 3.93 3.43
CA LEU A 393 -16.67 2.52 3.10
C LEU A 393 -15.19 2.16 2.82
N GLY A 394 -14.69 1.13 3.50
CA GLY A 394 -13.36 0.57 3.27
C GLY A 394 -13.40 -0.59 2.30
N GLU A 395 -12.25 -1.18 2.00
CA GLU A 395 -12.16 -2.34 1.12
C GLU A 395 -12.17 -3.68 1.89
N GLY A 396 -12.61 -4.74 1.23
CA GLY A 396 -12.38 -6.12 1.68
C GLY A 396 -11.07 -6.70 1.12
N TYR A 397 -10.39 -7.51 1.92
CA TYR A 397 -9.21 -8.27 1.56
C TYR A 397 -9.53 -9.76 1.48
N TRP A 398 -9.39 -10.31 0.29
CA TRP A 398 -9.59 -11.72 0.03
C TRP A 398 -8.35 -12.53 0.44
N PHE A 399 -8.51 -13.76 0.93
CA PHE A 399 -7.38 -14.66 1.16
C PHE A 399 -7.79 -16.13 1.05
N ASP A 400 -6.84 -16.98 0.70
CA ASP A 400 -6.95 -18.44 0.75
C ASP A 400 -6.62 -18.89 2.18
N GLY A 401 -7.59 -19.54 2.83
CA GLY A 401 -7.42 -20.00 4.19
C GLY A 401 -6.48 -21.19 4.33
N ASP A 402 -6.15 -21.93 3.26
CA ASP A 402 -5.26 -23.10 3.34
C ASP A 402 -3.78 -22.68 3.54
N ASP A 403 -3.33 -21.62 2.88
CA ASP A 403 -1.96 -21.13 2.92
C ASP A 403 -1.82 -19.72 3.52
N GLY A 404 -2.96 -19.07 3.86
CA GLY A 404 -3.00 -17.72 4.39
C GLY A 404 -2.60 -16.66 3.37
N THR A 405 -2.60 -16.99 2.07
CA THR A 405 -2.19 -16.08 1.00
C THR A 405 -3.36 -15.20 0.55
N GLY A 406 -3.11 -13.94 0.17
CA GLY A 406 -4.13 -13.15 -0.53
C GLY A 406 -4.21 -13.56 -2.00
N PRO A 407 -5.29 -13.23 -2.75
CA PRO A 407 -5.23 -13.35 -4.19
C PRO A 407 -4.05 -12.51 -4.69
N PRO A 408 -3.34 -12.97 -5.71
CA PRO A 408 -2.27 -12.21 -6.32
C PRO A 408 -2.88 -10.91 -6.83
N ALA A 409 -2.61 -9.78 -6.14
CA ALA A 409 -3.26 -8.48 -6.31
C ALA A 409 -3.92 -8.38 -7.67
N GLU A 410 -5.19 -8.75 -7.80
CA GLU A 410 -5.77 -9.07 -9.11
C GLU A 410 -5.64 -7.84 -10.00
N TRP A 411 -4.91 -7.98 -11.10
CA TRP A 411 -4.55 -6.83 -11.96
C TRP A 411 -5.78 -6.20 -12.62
N ASP A 412 -6.91 -6.91 -12.54
CA ASP A 412 -8.19 -6.61 -13.15
C ASP A 412 -9.34 -6.59 -12.12
N ALA A 413 -9.06 -6.47 -10.82
CA ALA A 413 -10.11 -6.41 -9.81
C ALA A 413 -10.77 -5.02 -9.78
N ARG A 414 -11.90 -4.90 -10.48
CA ARG A 414 -13.26 -4.87 -9.90
C ARG A 414 -14.22 -4.22 -10.88
N ASP A 415 -15.10 -5.03 -11.46
CA ASP A 415 -16.30 -4.61 -12.19
C ASP A 415 -17.46 -4.31 -11.22
N ASP A 416 -17.17 -4.02 -9.95
CA ASP A 416 -18.20 -3.74 -8.96
C ASP A 416 -18.12 -2.29 -8.49
N ASP A 417 -19.22 -1.58 -8.75
CA ASP A 417 -19.60 -0.23 -8.40
C ASP A 417 -19.60 0.08 -6.88
N TRP A 418 -18.59 -0.36 -6.12
CA TRP A 418 -18.43 0.06 -4.74
C TRP A 418 -17.83 1.46 -4.72
N GLU A 419 -18.67 2.47 -4.96
CA GLU A 419 -18.32 3.84 -4.62
C GLU A 419 -17.87 3.89 -3.14
N GLU A 420 -16.73 4.55 -2.86
CA GLU A 420 -16.37 4.93 -1.47
C GLU A 420 -17.52 5.75 -0.86
N GLU A 421 -18.50 5.07 -0.28
CA GLU A 421 -19.70 5.67 0.27
C GLU A 421 -19.32 6.47 1.53
N LEU A 422 -19.70 7.74 1.59
CA LEU A 422 -19.52 8.55 2.77
C LEU A 422 -20.50 8.08 3.85
N LEU A 423 -19.97 7.50 4.92
CA LEU A 423 -20.75 6.97 6.04
C LEU A 423 -21.06 8.06 7.07
N ALA A 424 -20.06 8.89 7.38
CA ALA A 424 -20.20 10.03 8.29
C ALA A 424 -19.12 11.09 8.04
N SER A 425 -19.36 12.32 8.48
CA SER A 425 -18.34 13.38 8.41
C SER A 425 -18.47 14.36 9.57
N VAL A 426 -17.34 14.92 10.00
CA VAL A 426 -17.25 16.00 10.99
C VAL A 426 -16.24 17.05 10.57
N GLY A 427 -16.53 18.31 10.85
CA GLY A 427 -15.62 19.44 10.60
C GLY A 427 -16.20 20.51 9.68
N SER A 428 -15.52 21.66 9.63
CA SER A 428 -15.99 22.84 8.92
C SER A 428 -16.00 22.61 7.41
N GLN A 429 -17.20 22.52 6.82
CA GLN A 429 -17.38 22.90 5.42
C GLN A 429 -17.11 24.40 5.31
N GLN A 430 -15.94 24.77 4.79
CA GLN A 430 -15.68 26.10 4.23
C GLN A 430 -14.94 25.97 2.91
#